data_AF-A0A2A2TH12-F1
#
_entry.id   AF-A0A2A2TH12-F1
#
_cell.length_a   1.000
_cell.length_b   1.000
_cell.length_c   1.000
_cell.angle_alpha   90.00
_cell.angle_beta   90.00
_cell.angle_gamma   90.00
#
_symmetry.space_group_name_H-M   'P 1'
#
loop_
_entity.id
_entity.type
_entity.pdbx_description
1 polymer ?
#
loop_
_entity_poly.entity_id
_entity_poly.type
_entity_poly.pdbx_seq_one_letter_code
_entity_poly.pdbx_strand_id
1 'polypeptide(L)'
;MFTSGATESINLVIQGSNKIDNTSKIKPRIGVLPVEHKAVLDTCYALAKKGLAEIINLQVDSKGRLDINHLEEVCTSGLSLLFGGGHQKGQRSGTLNVPGIVGLGEACRLRLLEMEKDENAIALLRDKLQSLLLDKIPGLTVNGDINSRLSGNLHISIPDVPNSAIIARVRHQLAISTGAACSSGVETPSHVLTAMGLGGR
;
A
#
# COMPACT_ATOMS: atom_id res chain seq x y z
N MET A 1 4.72 20.75 1.99
CA MET A 1 6.12 20.28 2.17
C MET A 1 6.39 19.25 1.09
N PHE A 2 7.44 19.39 0.28
CA PHE A 2 7.80 18.40 -0.74
C PHE A 2 8.89 17.47 -0.21
N THR A 3 8.75 16.17 -0.46
CA THR A 3 9.71 15.13 -0.11
C THR A 3 10.33 14.54 -1.38
N SER A 4 11.31 13.65 -1.25
CA SER A 4 11.90 12.89 -2.35
C SER A 4 10.99 11.76 -2.87
N GLY A 5 9.91 11.43 -2.16
CA GLY A 5 8.95 10.40 -2.54
C GLY A 5 8.08 9.90 -1.38
N ALA A 6 7.20 8.94 -1.67
CA ALA A 6 6.24 8.41 -0.70
C ALA A 6 6.90 7.81 0.56
N THR A 7 8.04 7.13 0.40
CA THR A 7 8.78 6.53 1.53
C THR A 7 9.32 7.57 2.51
N GLU A 8 9.87 8.69 2.03
CA GLU A 8 10.31 9.79 2.91
C GLU A 8 9.10 10.43 3.59
N SER A 9 8.00 10.64 2.87
CA SER A 9 6.76 11.18 3.46
C SER A 9 6.22 10.32 4.59
N ILE A 10 6.15 9.00 4.38
CA ILE A 10 5.69 8.01 5.37
C ILE A 10 6.58 8.06 6.61
N ASN A 11 7.90 8.02 6.43
CA ASN A 11 8.85 8.10 7.54
C ASN A 11 8.75 9.41 8.31
N LEU A 12 8.62 10.54 7.62
CA LEU A 12 8.50 11.86 8.26
C LEU A 12 7.24 11.98 9.10
N VAL A 13 6.11 11.43 8.65
CA VAL A 13 4.87 11.42 9.43
C VAL A 13 5.04 10.48 10.62
N ILE A 14 5.39 9.22 10.38
CA ILE A 14 5.40 8.20 11.44
C ILE A 14 6.49 8.48 12.49
N GLN A 15 7.69 8.90 12.10
CA GLN A 15 8.77 9.20 13.04
C GLN A 15 8.70 10.64 13.58
N GLY A 16 8.25 11.60 12.77
CA GLY A 16 8.20 13.01 13.16
C GLY A 16 7.03 13.35 14.09
N SER A 17 5.94 12.59 14.06
CA SER A 17 4.90 12.63 15.11
C SER A 17 5.40 12.03 16.42
N ASN A 18 6.49 11.25 16.36
CA ASN A 18 7.09 10.51 17.48
C ASN A 18 8.33 11.18 18.08
N LYS A 19 8.43 12.53 18.04
CA LYS A 19 8.99 13.26 19.18
C LYS A 19 8.03 13.12 20.36
N ILE A 20 7.85 11.87 20.77
CA ILE A 20 7.28 11.45 22.03
C ILE A 20 8.15 12.13 23.06
N ASP A 21 7.50 13.00 23.82
CA ASP A 21 8.06 13.54 25.03
C ASP A 21 8.53 12.33 25.86
N ASN A 22 9.85 12.11 25.99
CA ASN A 22 10.42 11.03 26.82
C ASN A 22 9.98 11.15 28.29
N THR A 23 9.24 12.21 28.63
CA THR A 23 8.63 12.50 29.93
C THR A 23 7.21 11.92 30.08
N SER A 24 6.50 11.59 28.98
CA SER A 24 5.18 10.96 29.04
C SER A 24 5.31 9.46 29.26
N LYS A 25 4.70 8.94 30.34
CA LYS A 25 4.65 7.50 30.65
C LYS A 25 3.78 6.69 29.67
N ILE A 26 2.96 7.35 28.83
CA ILE A 26 1.99 6.69 27.96
C ILE A 26 2.56 6.58 26.55
N LYS A 27 2.75 5.34 26.09
CA LYS A 27 3.20 5.05 24.73
C LYS A 27 2.06 5.24 23.73
N PRO A 28 2.31 5.82 22.55
CA PRO A 28 1.30 5.90 21.50
C PRO A 28 0.94 4.49 21.01
N ARG A 29 -0.37 4.27 20.79
CA ARG A 29 -0.92 3.02 20.25
C ARG A 29 -1.29 3.26 18.79
N ILE A 30 -0.62 2.59 17.86
CA ILE A 30 -0.73 2.83 16.42
C ILE A 30 -1.38 1.63 15.75
N GLY A 31 -2.54 1.85 15.12
CA GLY A 31 -3.20 0.86 14.29
C GLY A 31 -2.52 0.74 12.94
N VAL A 32 -2.19 -0.48 12.52
CA VAL A 32 -1.51 -0.75 11.24
C VAL A 32 -2.26 -1.85 10.51
N LEU A 33 -2.56 -1.62 9.23
CA LEU A 33 -3.16 -2.61 8.36
C LEU A 33 -2.08 -3.56 7.82
N PRO A 34 -2.31 -4.89 7.82
CA PRO A 34 -1.34 -5.86 7.31
C PRO A 34 -1.18 -5.78 5.78
N VAL A 35 -2.09 -5.12 5.07
CA VAL A 35 -2.05 -4.91 3.62
C VAL A 35 -1.29 -3.64 3.20
N GLU A 36 -0.73 -2.91 4.15
CA GLU A 36 0.07 -1.71 3.89
C GLU A 36 1.35 -2.04 3.12
N HIS A 37 1.90 -1.00 2.49
CA HIS A 37 3.21 -1.11 1.86
C HIS A 37 4.28 -1.44 2.89
N LYS A 38 5.27 -2.28 2.52
CA LYS A 38 6.34 -2.73 3.42
C LYS A 38 7.07 -1.58 4.12
N ALA A 39 7.25 -0.44 3.45
CA ALA A 39 7.84 0.76 4.05
C ALA A 39 7.05 1.29 5.27
N VAL A 40 5.71 1.19 5.27
CA VAL A 40 4.88 1.56 6.43
C VAL A 40 5.08 0.52 7.54
N LEU A 41 4.93 -0.76 7.21
CA LEU A 41 5.05 -1.87 8.16
C LEU A 41 6.42 -1.88 8.86
N ASP A 42 7.50 -1.84 8.09
CA ASP A 42 8.88 -1.85 8.60
C ASP A 42 9.14 -0.64 9.52
N THR A 43 8.57 0.52 9.20
CA THR A 43 8.69 1.73 10.03
C THR A 43 7.94 1.58 11.36
N CYS A 44 6.70 1.11 11.31
CA CYS A 44 5.89 0.88 12.50
C CYS A 44 6.50 -0.19 13.42
N TYR A 45 6.93 -1.33 12.86
CA TYR A 45 7.57 -2.38 13.65
C TYR A 45 8.95 -1.97 14.19
N ALA A 46 9.70 -1.11 13.48
CA ALA A 46 10.92 -0.53 14.01
C ALA A 46 10.66 0.37 15.23
N LEU A 47 9.57 1.13 15.27
CA LEU A 47 9.16 1.91 16.45
C LEU A 47 8.78 1.00 17.62
N ALA A 48 8.04 -0.06 17.35
CA ALA A 48 7.67 -1.07 18.35
C ALA A 48 8.91 -1.70 18.98
N LYS A 49 9.87 -2.11 18.16
CA LYS A 49 11.13 -2.72 18.59
C LYS A 49 11.98 -1.79 19.45
N LYS A 50 11.91 -0.48 19.21
CA LYS A 50 12.57 0.55 20.03
C LYS A 50 11.79 0.89 21.31
N GLY A 51 10.62 0.28 21.53
CA GLY A 51 9.75 0.54 22.67
C GLY A 51 9.06 1.90 22.64
N LEU A 52 9.08 2.59 21.49
CA LEU A 52 8.56 3.94 21.29
C LEU A 52 7.05 3.95 21.01
N ALA A 53 6.49 2.85 20.54
CA ALA A 53 5.06 2.74 20.27
C ALA A 53 4.56 1.31 20.52
N GLU A 54 3.28 1.17 20.82
CA GLU A 54 2.56 -0.10 20.75
C GLU A 54 1.91 -0.19 19.37
N ILE A 55 2.11 -1.29 18.65
CA ILE A 55 1.52 -1.51 17.32
C ILE A 55 0.35 -2.48 17.46
N ILE A 56 -0.80 -2.07 16.96
CA ILE A 56 -2.01 -2.89 16.91
C ILE A 56 -2.23 -3.28 15.45
N ASN A 57 -2.14 -4.57 15.14
CA ASN A 57 -2.43 -5.06 13.81
C ASN A 57 -3.95 -5.09 13.60
N LEU A 58 -4.45 -4.30 12.67
CA LEU A 58 -5.85 -4.29 12.26
C LEU A 58 -6.14 -5.50 11.38
N GLN A 59 -7.39 -5.93 11.33
CA GLN A 59 -7.81 -7.07 10.52
C GLN A 59 -8.36 -6.62 9.17
N VAL A 60 -8.26 -7.49 8.18
CA VAL A 60 -8.87 -7.31 6.86
C VAL A 60 -9.73 -8.51 6.49
N ASP A 61 -10.74 -8.28 5.68
CA ASP A 61 -11.55 -9.34 5.08
C ASP A 61 -10.81 -10.05 3.93
N SER A 62 -11.45 -11.10 3.37
CA SER A 62 -10.91 -11.83 2.22
C SER A 62 -10.81 -11.01 0.93
N LYS A 63 -11.35 -9.79 0.92
CA LYS A 63 -11.24 -8.81 -0.17
C LYS A 63 -10.18 -7.74 0.11
N GLY A 64 -9.47 -7.83 1.23
CA GLY A 64 -8.41 -6.89 1.63
C GLY A 64 -8.93 -5.57 2.20
N ARG A 65 -10.20 -5.49 2.61
CA ARG A 65 -10.79 -4.29 3.23
C ARG A 65 -10.63 -4.35 4.73
N LEU A 66 -10.46 -3.19 5.36
CA LEU A 66 -10.44 -3.04 6.82
C LEU A 66 -11.73 -3.59 7.44
N ASP A 67 -11.58 -4.45 8.45
CA ASP A 67 -12.69 -4.88 9.29
C ASP A 67 -13.11 -3.71 10.20
N ILE A 68 -14.29 -3.16 9.93
CA ILE A 68 -14.84 -2.00 10.66
C ILE A 68 -15.21 -2.38 12.09
N ASN A 69 -15.73 -3.59 12.34
CA ASN A 69 -16.11 -4.01 13.69
C ASN A 69 -14.86 -4.13 14.57
N HIS A 70 -13.80 -4.76 14.04
CA HIS A 70 -12.52 -4.83 14.73
C HIS A 70 -11.90 -3.44 14.95
N LEU A 71 -12.02 -2.53 13.98
CA LEU A 71 -11.57 -1.14 14.15
C LEU A 71 -12.30 -0.45 15.30
N GLU A 72 -13.62 -0.59 15.41
CA GLU A 72 -14.43 0.01 16.48
C GLU A 72 -14.03 -0.53 17.86
N GLU A 73 -13.80 -1.84 17.97
CA GLU A 73 -13.29 -2.48 19.19
C GLU A 73 -11.91 -1.92 19.59
N VAL A 74 -10.99 -1.83 18.64
CA VAL A 74 -9.65 -1.28 18.86
C VAL A 74 -9.71 0.19 19.27
N CYS A 75 -10.54 0.99 18.60
CA CYS A 75 -10.73 2.41 18.93
C CYS A 75 -11.30 2.59 20.35
N THR A 76 -12.21 1.71 20.78
CA THR A 76 -12.76 1.71 22.14
C THR A 76 -11.68 1.47 23.20
N SER A 77 -10.66 0.66 22.87
CA SER A 77 -9.50 0.45 23.75
C SER A 77 -8.50 1.62 23.76
N GLY A 78 -8.69 2.62 22.88
CA GLY A 78 -7.84 3.80 22.73
C GLY A 78 -6.78 3.64 21.65
N LEU A 79 -6.96 4.34 20.53
CA LEU A 79 -5.99 4.42 19.43
C LEU A 79 -5.41 5.84 19.35
N SER A 80 -4.09 5.95 19.23
CA SER A 80 -3.43 7.23 18.99
C SER A 80 -3.53 7.57 17.50
N LEU A 81 -4.20 8.68 17.20
CA LEU A 81 -4.18 9.26 15.86
C LEU A 81 -2.78 9.85 15.60
N LEU A 82 -2.07 9.28 14.63
CA LEU A 82 -0.84 9.88 14.11
C LEU A 82 -1.20 11.14 13.31
N PHE A 83 -1.21 12.29 13.97
CA PHE A 83 -1.29 13.57 13.28
C PHE A 83 0.10 13.98 12.81
N GLY A 84 0.21 14.37 11.53
CA GLY A 84 1.47 14.62 10.82
C GLY A 84 2.50 15.45 11.61
N GLY A 85 3.77 15.08 11.46
CA GLY A 85 4.88 15.55 12.29
C GLY A 85 5.02 17.07 12.36
N GLY A 86 5.30 17.57 13.57
CA GLY A 86 5.60 18.98 13.88
C GLY A 86 6.90 19.53 13.26
N HIS A 87 7.37 18.93 12.16
CA HIS A 87 8.63 19.26 11.48
C HIS A 87 8.49 20.38 10.44
N GLN A 88 7.66 21.39 10.75
CA GLN A 88 7.64 22.66 10.01
C GLN A 88 8.81 23.59 10.41
N LYS A 89 9.63 23.23 11.40
CA LYS A 89 10.79 23.99 11.88
C LYS A 89 12.11 23.65 11.15
N GLY A 90 12.12 23.69 9.81
CA GLY A 90 13.36 23.74 9.01
C GLY A 90 14.21 22.47 8.86
N GLN A 91 13.66 21.27 9.12
CA GLN A 91 14.46 20.03 9.15
C GLN A 91 14.57 19.22 7.84
N ARG A 92 14.02 19.72 6.72
CA ARG A 92 14.32 19.13 5.41
C ARG A 92 15.42 19.93 4.73
N SER A 93 16.65 19.71 5.19
CA SER A 93 17.86 20.24 4.57
C SER A 93 18.11 19.52 3.25
N GLY A 94 18.23 20.26 2.16
CA GLY A 94 18.54 19.72 0.83
C GLY A 94 18.00 20.61 -0.29
N THR A 95 18.67 20.63 -1.44
CA THR A 95 18.20 21.34 -2.64
C THR A 95 16.86 20.75 -3.09
N LEU A 96 15.87 21.61 -3.32
CA LEU A 96 14.57 21.15 -3.81
C LEU A 96 14.71 20.59 -5.23
N ASN A 97 14.02 19.47 -5.50
CA ASN A 97 13.86 18.96 -6.85
C ASN A 97 12.82 19.81 -7.58
N VAL A 98 13.20 21.04 -7.96
CA VAL A 98 12.30 22.01 -8.62
C VAL A 98 11.62 21.41 -9.86
N PRO A 99 12.31 20.70 -10.77
CA PRO A 99 11.65 20.05 -11.91
C PRO A 99 10.62 19.00 -11.49
N GLY A 100 10.94 18.15 -10.50
CA GLY A 100 10.01 17.15 -9.98
C GLY A 100 8.79 17.77 -9.29
N ILE A 101 8.97 18.89 -8.58
CA ILE A 101 7.89 19.65 -7.95
C ILE A 101 6.95 20.24 -8.99
N VAL A 102 7.50 20.86 -10.04
CA VAL A 102 6.70 21.41 -11.15
C VAL A 102 5.96 20.29 -11.87
N GLY A 103 6.63 19.18 -12.16
CA GLY A 103 6.01 18.01 -12.78
C GLY A 103 4.87 17.42 -11.95
N LEU A 104 5.04 17.33 -10.62
CA LEU A 104 3.98 16.91 -9.71
C LEU A 104 2.80 17.88 -9.72
N GLY A 105 3.08 19.19 -9.66
CA GLY A 105 2.03 20.22 -9.73
C GLY A 105 1.20 20.13 -11.01
N GLU A 106 1.87 19.95 -12.16
CA GLU A 106 1.20 19.79 -13.45
C GLU A 106 0.42 18.48 -13.54
N ALA A 107 0.96 17.37 -13.04
CA ALA A 107 0.24 16.11 -12.95
C ALA A 107 -1.03 16.23 -12.09
N CYS A 108 -0.96 16.92 -10.95
CA CYS A 108 -2.14 17.20 -10.12
C CYS A 108 -3.18 18.05 -10.87
N ARG A 109 -2.74 19.07 -11.63
CA ARG A 109 -3.62 19.92 -12.44
C ARG A 109 -4.33 19.11 -13.52
N LEU A 110 -3.61 18.31 -14.30
CA LEU A 110 -4.19 17.44 -15.32
C LEU A 110 -5.17 16.44 -14.71
N ARG A 111 -4.78 15.83 -13.58
CA ARG A 111 -5.64 14.89 -12.85
C ARG A 111 -6.95 15.54 -12.39
N LEU A 112 -6.97 16.83 -12.01
CA LEU A 112 -8.22 17.53 -11.69
C LEU A 112 -9.12 17.74 -12.92
N LEU A 113 -8.54 17.89 -14.10
CA LEU A 113 -9.28 18.15 -15.35
C LEU A 113 -9.78 16.87 -16.03
N GLU A 114 -9.00 15.79 -15.94
CA GLU A 114 -9.17 14.61 -16.81
C GLU A 114 -9.58 13.35 -16.04
N MET A 115 -9.49 13.33 -14.70
CA MET A 115 -9.74 12.16 -13.84
C MET A 115 -10.94 11.35 -14.27
N GLU A 116 -12.11 11.98 -14.33
CA GLU A 116 -13.37 11.25 -14.45
C GLU A 116 -13.43 10.50 -15.77
N LYS A 117 -12.97 11.15 -16.84
CA LYS A 117 -12.91 10.56 -18.18
C LYS A 117 -11.86 9.45 -18.24
N ASP A 118 -10.68 9.69 -17.69
CA ASP A 118 -9.58 8.73 -17.68
C ASP A 118 -9.92 7.49 -16.87
N GLU A 119 -10.49 7.65 -15.68
CA GLU A 119 -10.87 6.53 -14.82
C GLU A 119 -11.93 5.66 -15.49
N ASN A 120 -12.90 6.25 -16.17
CA ASN A 120 -13.89 5.51 -16.94
C ASN A 120 -13.25 4.74 -18.10
N ALA A 121 -12.37 5.39 -18.88
CA ALA A 121 -11.68 4.73 -20.00
C ALA A 121 -10.76 3.59 -19.53
N ILE A 122 -10.00 3.82 -18.46
CA ILE A 122 -9.11 2.83 -17.86
C ILE A 122 -9.92 1.64 -17.32
N ALA A 123 -11.05 1.90 -16.63
CA ALA A 123 -11.94 0.87 -16.11
C ALA A 123 -12.44 -0.06 -17.23
N LEU A 124 -12.89 0.52 -18.36
CA LEU A 124 -13.36 -0.25 -19.51
C LEU A 124 -12.27 -1.16 -20.11
N LEU A 125 -11.04 -0.66 -20.24
CA LEU A 125 -9.91 -1.47 -20.72
C LEU A 125 -9.54 -2.58 -19.74
N ARG A 126 -9.54 -2.27 -18.44
CA ARG A 126 -9.28 -3.20 -17.35
C ARG A 126 -10.33 -4.32 -17.30
N ASP A 127 -11.61 -3.98 -17.45
CA ASP A 127 -12.70 -4.96 -17.49
C ASP A 127 -12.65 -5.83 -18.75
N LYS A 128 -12.35 -5.23 -19.91
CA LYS A 128 -12.14 -5.99 -21.15
C LYS A 128 -10.98 -6.99 -21.01
N LEU A 129 -9.84 -6.56 -20.46
CA LEU A 129 -8.71 -7.45 -20.20
C LEU A 129 -9.09 -8.58 -19.24
N GLN A 130 -9.78 -8.25 -18.14
CA GLN A 130 -10.24 -9.23 -17.16
C GLN A 130 -11.15 -10.28 -17.80
N SER A 131 -12.15 -9.88 -18.58
CA SER A 131 -13.07 -10.81 -19.26
C SER A 131 -12.33 -11.73 -20.23
N LEU A 132 -11.39 -11.21 -21.01
CA LEU A 132 -10.59 -12.02 -21.92
C LEU A 132 -9.70 -13.03 -21.19
N LEU A 133 -9.10 -12.64 -20.07
CA LEU A 133 -8.27 -13.53 -19.26
C LEU A 133 -9.10 -14.65 -18.60
N LEU A 134 -10.27 -14.31 -18.05
CA LEU A 134 -11.18 -15.29 -17.45
C LEU A 134 -11.72 -16.29 -18.49
N ASP A 135 -12.00 -15.83 -19.71
CA ASP A 135 -12.44 -16.70 -20.82
C ASP A 135 -11.32 -17.64 -21.30
N LYS A 136 -10.08 -17.17 -21.34
CA LYS A 136 -8.95 -17.90 -21.93
C LYS A 136 -8.14 -18.74 -20.96
N ILE A 137 -8.20 -18.46 -19.65
CA ILE A 137 -7.37 -19.12 -18.63
C ILE A 137 -8.26 -19.82 -17.60
N PRO A 138 -8.50 -21.14 -17.75
CA PRO A 138 -9.26 -21.91 -16.79
C PRO A 138 -8.66 -21.83 -15.39
N GLY A 139 -9.51 -21.64 -14.38
CA GLY A 139 -9.09 -21.57 -12.98
C GLY A 139 -8.49 -20.23 -12.53
N LEU A 140 -8.35 -19.25 -13.42
CA LEU A 140 -7.90 -17.90 -13.04
C LEU A 140 -8.89 -17.26 -12.07
N THR A 141 -8.38 -16.67 -11.00
CA THR A 141 -9.16 -15.94 -10.00
C THR A 141 -8.78 -14.47 -9.96
N VAL A 142 -9.76 -13.58 -9.74
CA VAL A 142 -9.51 -12.16 -9.48
C VAL A 142 -9.46 -11.94 -7.97
N ASN A 143 -8.40 -11.29 -7.51
CA ASN A 143 -8.16 -11.00 -6.10
C ASN A 143 -8.72 -9.62 -5.72
N GLY A 144 -9.25 -9.52 -4.50
CA GLY A 144 -9.80 -8.27 -3.97
C GLY A 144 -11.25 -8.02 -4.38
N ASP A 145 -11.76 -6.83 -4.08
CA ASP A 145 -13.13 -6.48 -4.45
C ASP A 145 -13.24 -6.03 -5.91
N ILE A 146 -14.24 -6.56 -6.62
CA ILE A 146 -14.49 -6.20 -8.03
C ILE A 146 -15.30 -4.92 -8.18
N ASN A 147 -16.09 -4.56 -7.15
CA ASN A 147 -16.99 -3.41 -7.18
C ASN A 147 -16.33 -2.14 -6.61
N SER A 148 -15.52 -2.28 -5.56
CA SER A 148 -14.80 -1.18 -4.91
C SER A 148 -13.28 -1.36 -5.07
N ARG A 149 -12.77 -0.93 -6.22
CA ARG A 149 -11.34 -0.96 -6.57
C ARG A 149 -10.95 0.21 -7.46
N LEU A 150 -9.65 0.50 -7.52
CA LEU A 150 -9.11 1.48 -8.46
C LEU A 150 -9.37 1.05 -9.91
N SER A 151 -9.69 2.01 -10.78
CA SER A 151 -10.09 1.76 -12.17
C SER A 151 -9.08 0.94 -12.97
N GLY A 152 -7.77 1.17 -12.75
CA GLY A 152 -6.70 0.46 -13.44
C GLY A 152 -6.19 -0.81 -12.74
N ASN A 153 -6.71 -1.15 -11.57
CA ASN A 153 -6.20 -2.30 -10.82
C ASN A 153 -6.88 -3.61 -11.26
N LEU A 154 -6.05 -4.56 -11.69
CA LEU A 154 -6.43 -5.94 -11.92
C LEU A 154 -5.39 -6.85 -11.28
N HIS A 155 -5.76 -7.45 -10.15
CA HIS A 155 -4.93 -8.41 -9.43
C HIS A 155 -5.51 -9.81 -9.63
N ILE A 156 -4.71 -10.75 -10.12
CA ILE A 156 -5.14 -12.10 -10.47
C ILE A 156 -4.22 -13.15 -9.87
N SER A 157 -4.76 -14.35 -9.65
CA SER A 157 -4.00 -15.56 -9.32
C SER A 157 -4.37 -16.66 -10.32
N ILE A 158 -3.37 -17.45 -10.70
CA ILE A 158 -3.54 -18.66 -11.51
C ILE A 158 -3.06 -19.82 -10.63
N PRO A 159 -3.96 -20.66 -10.12
CA PRO A 159 -3.59 -21.78 -9.26
C PRO A 159 -2.53 -22.66 -9.90
N ASP A 160 -1.61 -23.16 -9.07
CA ASP A 160 -0.54 -24.10 -9.45
C ASP A 160 0.48 -23.56 -10.48
N VAL A 161 0.44 -22.26 -10.79
CA VAL A 161 1.39 -21.63 -11.74
C VAL A 161 2.29 -20.63 -11.00
N PRO A 162 3.61 -20.89 -10.93
CA PRO A 162 4.53 -19.98 -10.25
C PRO A 162 4.69 -18.66 -11.02
N ASN A 163 4.72 -17.56 -10.27
CA ASN A 163 4.89 -16.20 -10.80
C ASN A 163 6.13 -16.05 -11.70
N SER A 164 7.22 -16.71 -11.34
CA SER A 164 8.49 -16.73 -12.08
C SER A 164 8.33 -17.26 -13.51
N ALA A 165 7.49 -18.29 -13.71
CA ALA A 165 7.22 -18.85 -15.04
C ALA A 165 6.46 -17.88 -15.94
N ILE A 166 5.46 -17.16 -15.39
CA ILE A 166 4.72 -16.14 -16.12
C ILE A 166 5.63 -14.99 -16.52
N ILE A 167 6.40 -14.43 -15.58
CA ILE A 167 7.35 -13.33 -15.86
C ILE A 167 8.34 -13.73 -16.95
N ALA A 168 8.96 -14.92 -16.83
CA ALA A 168 9.93 -15.39 -17.81
C ALA A 168 9.34 -15.44 -19.23
N ARG A 169 8.06 -15.81 -19.36
CA ARG A 169 7.36 -15.90 -20.64
C ARG A 169 6.99 -14.54 -21.22
N VAL A 170 6.52 -13.60 -20.41
CA VAL A 170 5.91 -12.35 -20.91
C VAL A 170 6.78 -11.10 -20.78
N ARG A 171 7.91 -11.15 -20.05
CA ARG A 171 8.75 -9.98 -19.74
C ARG A 171 9.22 -9.15 -20.95
N HIS A 172 9.28 -9.78 -22.13
CA HIS A 172 9.69 -9.10 -23.37
C HIS A 172 8.54 -8.37 -24.08
N GLN A 173 7.30 -8.61 -23.68
CA GLN A 173 6.09 -8.07 -24.31
C GLN A 173 5.25 -7.24 -23.34
N LEU A 174 5.30 -7.57 -22.04
CA LEU A 174 4.43 -6.98 -21.03
C LEU A 174 5.21 -6.69 -19.75
N ALA A 175 5.03 -5.47 -19.24
CA ALA A 175 5.45 -5.11 -17.88
C ALA A 175 4.36 -5.54 -16.90
N ILE A 176 4.72 -6.43 -15.97
CA ILE A 176 3.84 -6.90 -14.89
C ILE A 176 4.56 -6.81 -13.55
N SER A 177 3.79 -6.64 -12.49
CA SER A 177 4.26 -6.74 -11.10
C SER A 177 3.70 -8.00 -10.46
N THR A 178 4.50 -8.67 -9.64
CA THR A 178 4.06 -9.83 -8.85
C THR A 178 4.15 -9.52 -7.36
N GLY A 179 3.27 -10.15 -6.56
CA GLY A 179 3.04 -9.83 -5.14
C GLY A 179 4.18 -10.21 -4.19
N ALA A 180 5.30 -10.73 -4.70
CA ALA A 180 6.51 -10.99 -3.93
C ALA A 180 7.52 -9.88 -4.22
N ALA A 181 7.93 -9.21 -3.15
CA ALA A 181 8.86 -8.10 -3.15
C ALA A 181 10.01 -8.29 -4.14
N CYS A 182 10.36 -7.19 -4.80
CA CYS A 182 11.59 -7.06 -5.55
C CYS A 182 12.76 -7.78 -4.84
N SER A 183 13.47 -8.65 -5.58
CA SER A 183 14.91 -8.90 -5.44
C SER A 183 15.48 -9.69 -4.24
N SER A 184 14.78 -10.69 -3.64
CA SER A 184 15.40 -11.54 -2.60
C SER A 184 15.57 -13.03 -2.92
N GLY A 185 15.25 -13.51 -4.12
CA GLY A 185 15.56 -14.88 -4.57
C GLY A 185 14.80 -16.02 -3.86
N VAL A 186 14.08 -15.74 -2.78
CA VAL A 186 13.20 -16.67 -2.07
C VAL A 186 11.76 -16.30 -2.39
N GLU A 187 11.01 -17.21 -3.00
CA GLU A 187 9.56 -17.08 -3.22
C GLU A 187 8.85 -17.18 -1.87
N THR A 188 8.74 -16.06 -1.16
CA THR A 188 7.84 -15.95 0.00
C THR A 188 6.44 -15.55 -0.48
N PRO A 189 5.37 -16.15 0.06
CA PRO A 189 4.00 -15.74 -0.23
C PRO A 189 3.79 -14.24 0.02
N SER A 190 2.97 -13.59 -0.81
CA SER A 190 2.65 -12.17 -0.63
C SER A 190 2.02 -11.94 0.75
N HIS A 191 2.57 -11.02 1.54
CA HIS A 191 2.03 -10.72 2.88
C HIS A 191 0.59 -10.20 2.81
N VAL A 192 0.25 -9.50 1.72
CA VAL A 192 -1.11 -9.03 1.43
C VAL A 192 -2.05 -10.22 1.19
N LEU A 193 -1.66 -11.17 0.34
CA LEU A 193 -2.49 -12.36 0.07
C LEU A 193 -2.65 -13.21 1.32
N THR A 194 -1.59 -13.38 2.12
CA THR A 194 -1.67 -14.06 3.42
C THR A 194 -2.64 -13.36 4.36
N ALA A 195 -2.60 -12.02 4.44
CA ALA A 195 -3.54 -11.23 5.25
C ALA A 195 -5.00 -11.37 4.78
N MET A 196 -5.22 -11.56 3.48
CA MET A 196 -6.54 -11.84 2.89
C MET A 196 -6.97 -13.33 3.04
N GLY A 197 -6.17 -14.17 3.69
CA GLY A 197 -6.46 -15.61 3.81
C GLY A 197 -6.22 -16.42 2.53
N LEU A 198 -5.46 -15.87 1.57
CA LEU A 198 -5.18 -16.46 0.25
C LEU A 198 -3.74 -16.96 0.09
N GLY A 199 -2.91 -16.92 1.14
CA GLY A 199 -1.47 -17.17 1.06
C GLY A 199 -1.02 -18.59 0.67
N GLY A 200 -1.95 -19.54 0.51
CA GLY A 200 -1.68 -20.94 0.14
C GLY A 200 -2.20 -21.35 -1.24
N ARG A 201 -2.53 -20.40 -2.12
CA ARG A 201 -3.02 -20.65 -3.49
C ARG A 201 -1.98 -20.30 -4.54
#